data_AF-A0A3C0INK9-F1
#
_entry.id   AF-A0A3C0INK9-F1
#
_cell.length_a   1.000
_cell.length_b   1.000
_cell.length_c   1.000
_cell.angle_alpha   90.00
_cell.angle_beta   90.00
_cell.angle_gamma   90.00
#
_symmetry.space_group_name_H-M   'P 1'
#
loop_
_entity.id
_entity.type
_entity.pdbx_description
1 polymer ?
#
loop_
_entity_poly.entity_id
_entity_poly.type
_entity_poly.pdbx_seq_one_letter_code
_entity_poly.pdbx_strand_id
1 'polypeptide(L)'
;WYISGAAGPSIGADFFKSDSYNSNNQLVLLKGTRFISGYLVQASLGYSGQHYYYGLDAMIRSYGHQIEQIDKMEKYFYSIQVYFGTRIRAPKFLRKSVDWVNRTSPVALD
;
A
#
# COMPACT_ATOMS: atom_id res chain seq x y z
N TRP A 1 15.36 -0.17 -15.22
CA TRP A 1 15.28 0.43 -13.87
C TRP A 1 14.16 1.43 -13.86
N TYR A 2 13.50 1.62 -12.73
CA TYR A 2 12.43 2.60 -12.59
C TYR A 2 12.53 3.30 -11.25
N ILE A 3 12.01 4.52 -11.23
CA ILE A 3 11.70 5.29 -10.03
C ILE A 3 10.26 5.75 -10.18
N SER A 4 9.47 5.63 -9.13
CA SER A 4 8.10 6.13 -9.13
C SER A 4 7.73 6.68 -7.77
N GLY A 5 6.74 7.55 -7.74
CA GLY A 5 6.24 8.10 -6.50
C GLY A 5 4.78 8.49 -6.64
N ALA A 6 4.07 8.44 -5.53
CA ALA A 6 2.69 8.86 -5.43
C ALA A 6 2.52 9.69 -4.15
N ALA A 7 1.77 10.78 -4.24
CA ALA A 7 1.44 11.58 -3.09
C ALA A 7 0.00 12.08 -3.24
N GLY A 8 -0.80 11.99 -2.18
CA GLY A 8 -2.19 12.39 -2.26
C GLY A 8 -3.03 12.05 -1.03
N PRO A 9 -4.29 12.52 -1.02
CA PRO A 9 -5.22 12.16 0.03
C PRO A 9 -5.47 10.65 0.02
N SER A 10 -5.66 10.07 1.20
CA SER A 10 -6.05 8.67 1.37
C SER A 10 -7.31 8.59 2.22
N ILE A 11 -8.23 7.73 1.81
CA ILE A 11 -9.42 7.38 2.58
C ILE A 11 -9.47 5.85 2.72
N GLY A 12 -9.94 5.36 3.85
CA GLY A 12 -10.02 3.92 4.10
C GLY A 12 -10.91 3.57 5.29
N ALA A 13 -11.09 2.28 5.49
CA ALA A 13 -11.69 1.72 6.69
C ALA A 13 -10.60 0.99 7.48
N ASP A 14 -10.41 1.39 8.73
CA ASP A 14 -9.49 0.72 9.65
C ASP A 14 -10.25 -0.31 10.49
N PHE A 15 -9.71 -1.52 10.58
CA PHE A 15 -10.21 -2.58 11.43
C PHE A 15 -9.15 -2.84 12.49
N PHE A 16 -9.36 -2.33 13.69
CA PHE A 16 -8.36 -2.39 14.73
C PHE A 16 -8.86 -3.12 15.98
N LYS A 17 -7.91 -3.80 16.62
CA LYS A 17 -7.99 -4.29 17.98
C LYS A 17 -6.75 -3.77 18.69
N SER A 18 -6.95 -2.88 19.65
CA SER A 18 -5.89 -2.31 20.47
C SER A 18 -6.10 -2.72 21.92
N ASP A 19 -5.05 -3.23 22.51
CA ASP A 19 -4.99 -3.49 23.93
C ASP A 19 -4.37 -2.24 24.57
N SER A 20 -5.14 -1.47 25.34
CA SER A 20 -4.62 -0.29 26.05
C SER A 20 -4.83 -0.48 27.56
N TYR A 21 -4.05 0.23 28.36
CA TYR A 21 -4.30 0.31 29.80
C TYR A 21 -5.03 1.62 30.11
N ASN A 22 -6.08 1.57 30.92
CA ASN A 22 -6.71 2.79 31.43
C ASN A 22 -5.84 3.44 32.52
N SER A 23 -6.26 4.62 33.00
CA SER A 23 -5.57 5.35 34.09
C SER A 23 -5.46 4.56 35.41
N ASN A 24 -6.18 3.46 35.55
CA ASN A 24 -6.14 2.55 36.70
C ASN A 24 -5.37 1.25 36.41
N ASN A 25 -4.54 1.22 35.35
CA ASN A 25 -3.77 0.05 34.88
C ASN A 25 -4.63 -1.19 34.55
N GLN A 26 -5.91 -1.03 34.24
CA GLN A 26 -6.76 -2.13 33.78
C GLN A 26 -6.65 -2.24 32.27
N LEU A 27 -6.56 -3.49 31.78
CA LEU A 27 -6.56 -3.79 30.36
C LEU A 27 -7.92 -3.44 29.76
N VAL A 28 -7.97 -2.43 28.91
CA VAL A 28 -9.12 -2.03 28.12
C VAL A 28 -8.90 -2.48 26.69
N LEU A 29 -9.81 -3.33 26.22
CA LEU A 29 -9.80 -3.87 24.87
C LEU A 29 -10.61 -2.93 23.96
N LEU A 30 -9.93 -2.12 23.16
CA LEU A 30 -10.56 -1.27 22.15
C LEU A 30 -10.63 -2.04 20.83
N LYS A 31 -11.85 -2.43 20.43
CA LYS A 31 -12.15 -3.06 19.14
C LYS A 31 -13.10 -2.16 18.35
N GLY A 32 -12.86 -2.01 17.05
CA GLY A 32 -13.79 -1.27 16.21
C GLY A 32 -13.39 -1.20 14.74
N THR A 33 -14.34 -0.74 13.95
CA THR A 33 -14.14 -0.36 12.56
C THR A 33 -14.40 1.13 12.43
N ARG A 34 -13.48 1.88 11.84
CA ARG A 34 -13.65 3.33 11.66
C ARG A 34 -13.24 3.77 10.26
N PHE A 35 -13.99 4.72 9.72
CA PHE A 35 -13.56 5.45 8.53
C PHE A 35 -12.45 6.42 8.91
N ILE A 36 -11.41 6.42 8.10
CA ILE A 36 -10.21 7.22 8.29
C ILE A 36 -9.87 7.96 7.00
N SER A 37 -9.43 9.20 7.16
CA SER A 37 -8.90 10.02 6.09
C SER A 37 -7.54 10.56 6.50
N GLY A 38 -6.68 10.80 5.52
CA GLY A 38 -5.41 11.47 5.73
C GLY A 38 -4.61 11.57 4.46
N TYR A 39 -3.29 11.45 4.55
CA TYR A 39 -2.38 11.68 3.44
C TYR A 39 -1.42 10.51 3.27
N LEU A 40 -1.08 10.20 2.03
CA LEU A 40 -0.14 9.16 1.66
C LEU A 40 0.98 9.78 0.82
N VAL A 41 2.21 9.39 1.13
CA VAL A 41 3.38 9.60 0.29
C VAL A 41 4.05 8.24 0.11
N GLN A 42 4.33 7.88 -1.13
CA GLN A 42 4.99 6.64 -1.50
C GLN A 42 6.09 6.95 -2.50
N ALA A 43 7.22 6.29 -2.36
CA ALA A 43 8.32 6.33 -3.30
C ALA A 43 8.85 4.91 -3.48
N SER A 44 9.05 4.51 -4.73
CA SER A 44 9.63 3.22 -5.07
C SER A 44 10.73 3.36 -6.11
N LEU A 45 11.69 2.46 -6.01
CA LEU A 45 12.77 2.31 -6.97
C LEU A 45 13.06 0.84 -7.17
N GLY A 46 13.38 0.46 -8.41
CA GLY A 46 13.63 -0.95 -8.69
C GLY A 46 14.01 -1.26 -10.11
N TYR A 47 14.09 -2.55 -10.38
CA TYR A 47 14.34 -3.12 -11.68
C TYR A 47 13.14 -3.97 -12.08
N SER A 48 12.60 -3.69 -13.27
CA SER A 48 11.55 -4.49 -13.90
C SER A 48 12.12 -5.04 -15.21
N GLY A 49 12.49 -6.31 -15.21
CA GLY A 49 12.95 -7.03 -16.40
C GLY A 49 11.90 -8.01 -16.93
N GLN A 50 12.24 -8.67 -18.04
CA GLN A 50 11.31 -9.62 -18.68
C GLN A 50 11.05 -10.88 -17.82
N HIS A 51 12.04 -11.33 -17.06
CA HIS A 51 11.97 -12.56 -16.26
C HIS A 51 11.99 -12.31 -14.76
N TYR A 52 12.65 -11.24 -14.30
CA TYR A 52 12.78 -10.95 -12.88
C TYR A 52 12.47 -9.48 -12.62
N TYR A 53 11.92 -9.22 -11.44
CA TYR A 53 11.71 -7.88 -10.94
C TYR A 53 12.06 -7.84 -9.46
N TYR A 54 12.63 -6.71 -9.03
CA TYR A 54 12.96 -6.48 -7.64
C TYR A 54 13.02 -4.99 -7.37
N GLY A 55 12.90 -4.62 -6.10
CA GLY A 55 13.05 -3.22 -5.71
C GLY A 55 12.63 -2.98 -4.27
N LEU A 56 12.55 -1.69 -3.97
CA LEU A 56 12.23 -1.16 -2.66
C LEU A 56 11.07 -0.18 -2.82
N ASP A 57 10.12 -0.26 -1.90
CA ASP A 57 8.99 0.65 -1.78
C ASP A 57 8.96 1.21 -0.35
N ALA A 58 8.90 2.52 -0.23
CA ALA A 58 8.77 3.23 1.03
C ALA A 58 7.48 4.03 1.02
N MET A 59 6.66 3.88 2.05
CA MET A 59 5.37 4.55 2.19
C MET A 59 5.27 5.20 3.56
N ILE A 60 4.84 6.45 3.57
CA ILE A 60 4.42 7.20 4.75
C ILE A 60 2.92 7.46 4.60
N ARG A 61 2.15 7.14 5.63
CA ARG A 61 0.71 7.38 5.65
C ARG A 61 0.30 8.01 6.98
N SER A 62 -0.45 9.10 6.93
CA SER A 62 -1.06 9.71 8.11
C SER A 62 -2.56 9.43 8.10
N TYR A 63 -3.12 9.18 9.28
CA TYR A 63 -4.56 9.13 9.50
C TYR A 63 -4.97 10.03 10.65
N GLY A 64 -5.93 10.92 10.40
CA GLY A 64 -6.59 11.68 11.45
C GLY A 64 -7.44 10.75 12.30
N HIS A 65 -7.09 10.59 13.58
CA HIS A 65 -7.95 9.94 14.57
C HIS A 65 -8.58 11.01 15.46
N GLN A 66 -9.91 11.14 15.40
CA GLN A 66 -10.66 11.74 16.52
C GLN A 66 -10.93 10.63 17.54
N ILE A 67 -10.14 10.63 18.61
CA ILE A 67 -10.45 9.86 19.82
C ILE A 67 -11.19 10.85 20.73
N GLU A 68 -12.41 10.51 21.14
CA GLU A 68 -13.44 11.40 21.72
C GLU A 68 -13.04 12.25 22.95
N GLN A 69 -11.80 12.17 23.45
CA GLN A 69 -11.32 13.03 24.54
C GLN A 69 -9.84 13.48 24.41
N ILE A 70 -9.19 13.23 23.27
CA ILE A 70 -7.82 13.69 23.04
C ILE A 70 -7.79 14.40 21.70
N ASP A 71 -7.68 15.74 21.75
CA ASP A 71 -7.53 16.59 20.59
C ASP A 71 -6.40 16.05 19.68
N LYS A 72 -6.80 15.59 18.49
CA LYS A 72 -5.95 15.42 17.30
C LYS A 72 -4.65 14.63 17.52
N MET A 73 -4.75 13.36 17.90
CA MET A 73 -3.63 12.44 17.68
C MET A 73 -3.61 12.02 16.20
N GLU A 74 -2.74 12.65 15.41
CA GLU A 74 -2.40 12.17 14.06
C GLU A 74 -1.50 10.93 14.19
N LYS A 75 -1.97 9.79 13.68
CA LYS A 75 -1.15 8.58 13.63
C LYS A 75 -0.39 8.56 12.31
N TYR A 76 0.93 8.44 12.41
CA TYR A 76 1.82 8.25 11.26
C TYR A 76 2.25 6.79 11.18
N PHE A 77 2.09 6.21 9.99
CA PHE A 77 2.51 4.86 9.65
C PHE A 77 3.64 4.93 8.65
N TYR A 78 4.73 4.24 8.96
CA TYR A 78 5.91 4.12 8.11
C TYR A 78 6.01 2.67 7.67
N SER A 79 6.10 2.43 6.37
CA SER A 79 6.25 1.11 5.79
C SER A 79 7.43 1.12 4.82
N ILE A 80 8.29 0.11 4.95
CA ILE A 80 9.37 -0.16 3.99
C ILE A 80 9.17 -1.61 3.55
N GLN A 81 9.08 -1.82 2.24
CA GLN A 81 8.89 -3.11 1.62
C GLN A 81 10.02 -3.36 0.63
N VAL A 82 10.64 -4.53 0.74
CA VAL A 82 11.60 -5.04 -0.24
C VAL A 82 10.94 -6.23 -0.91
N TYR A 83 10.92 -6.23 -2.23
CA TYR A 83 10.32 -7.32 -3.01
C TYR A 83 11.28 -7.83 -4.07
N PHE A 84 11.15 -9.12 -4.34
CA PHE A 84 11.81 -9.84 -5.42
C PHE A 84 10.82 -10.85 -5.98
N GLY A 85 10.76 -10.97 -7.30
CA GLY A 85 9.87 -11.91 -7.96
C GLY A 85 10.33 -12.28 -9.35
N THR A 86 9.70 -13.34 -9.86
CA THR A 86 9.93 -13.86 -11.21
C THR A 86 8.64 -13.80 -12.02
N ARG A 87 8.77 -13.54 -13.33
CA ARG A 87 7.68 -13.53 -14.29
C ARG A 87 7.65 -14.88 -15.00
N ILE A 88 6.62 -15.66 -14.74
CA ILE A 88 6.37 -16.90 -15.48
C ILE A 88 5.69 -16.51 -16.79
N ARG A 89 6.32 -16.84 -17.93
CA ARG A 89 5.70 -16.63 -19.24
C ARG A 89 4.44 -17.49 -19.36
N ALA A 90 3.33 -16.88 -19.76
CA ALA A 90 2.11 -17.62 -20.04
C ALA A 90 2.37 -18.75 -21.06
N PRO A 91 1.80 -19.96 -20.86
CA PRO A 91 1.95 -21.05 -21.81
C PRO A 91 1.42 -20.65 -23.20
N LYS A 92 2.03 -21.18 -24.25
CA LYS A 92 1.87 -20.74 -25.66
C LYS A 92 0.40 -20.61 -26.13
N PHE A 93 -0.54 -21.35 -25.54
CA PHE A 93 -1.96 -21.30 -25.88
C PHE A 93 -2.68 -20.04 -25.36
N LEU A 94 -2.24 -19.43 -24.26
CA LEU A 94 -2.80 -18.18 -23.70
C LEU A 94 -2.18 -16.91 -24.31
N ARG A 95 -1.01 -17.04 -24.95
CA ARG A 95 -0.30 -15.91 -25.56
C ARG A 95 -1.09 -15.21 -26.67
N LYS A 96 -1.83 -15.97 -27.49
CA LYS A 96 -2.60 -15.40 -28.62
C LYS A 96 -3.63 -14.36 -28.18
N SER A 97 -4.26 -14.56 -27.03
CA SER A 97 -5.27 -13.64 -26.49
C SER A 97 -4.62 -12.39 -25.86
N VAL A 98 -3.48 -12.56 -25.17
CA VAL A 98 -2.74 -11.45 -24.54
C VAL A 98 -2.05 -10.57 -25.58
N ASP A 99 -1.48 -11.18 -26.62
CA ASP A 99 -0.83 -10.46 -27.73
C ASP A 99 -1.85 -9.63 -28.54
N TRP A 100 -3.11 -10.09 -28.64
CA TRP A 100 -4.20 -9.33 -29.25
C TRP A 100 -4.59 -8.10 -28.42
N VAL A 101 -4.69 -8.24 -27.09
CA VAL A 101 -4.97 -7.13 -26.17
C VAL A 101 -3.83 -6.10 -26.18
N ASN A 102 -2.58 -6.55 -26.15
CA ASN A 102 -1.41 -5.65 -26.24
C ASN A 102 -1.30 -4.94 -27.60
N ARG A 103 -1.74 -5.55 -28.71
CA ARG A 103 -1.81 -4.89 -30.02
C ARG A 103 -2.93 -3.86 -30.11
N THR A 104 -4.00 -4.01 -29.33
CA THR A 104 -5.19 -3.14 -29.38
C THR A 104 -5.12 -2.01 -28.35
N SER A 105 -4.34 -2.19 -27.28
CA SER A 105 -4.11 -1.16 -26.27
C SER A 105 -3.02 -0.18 -26.71
N PRO A 106 -3.27 1.14 -26.72
CA PRO A 106 -2.35 2.16 -27.24
C PRO A 106 -1.17 2.47 -26.30
N VAL A 107 -0.95 1.67 -25.26
CA VAL A 107 0.14 1.88 -24.31
C VAL A 107 1.24 0.87 -24.62
N ALA A 108 2.21 1.31 -25.42
CA ALA A 108 3.44 0.58 -25.67
C ALA A 108 4.20 0.41 -24.34
N LEU A 109 4.21 -0.81 -23.82
CA LEU A 109 5.05 -1.23 -22.70
C LEU A 109 6.28 -1.94 -23.28
N ASP A 110 7.17 -1.17 -23.92
CA ASP A 110 8.51 -1.61 -24.30
C ASP A 110 9.51 -1.43 -23.15
#